data_AF-A0A661CMT6-F1
#
_entry.id   AF-A0A661CMT6-F1
#
_cell.length_a   1.000
_cell.length_b   1.000
_cell.length_c   1.000
_cell.angle_alpha   90.00
_cell.angle_beta   90.00
_cell.angle_gamma   90.00
#
_symmetry.space_group_name_H-M   'P 1'
#
loop_
_entity.id
_entity.type
_entity.pdbx_description
1 polymer ?
#
loop_
_entity_poly.entity_id
_entity_poly.type
_entity_poly.pdbx_seq_one_letter_code
_entity_poly.pdbx_strand_id
1 'polypeptide(L)'
;MTLLLGIVLSAFIGWSFYTIETKSIVNEFQNDVDTQVAAIEKQITLSFEALYTIKGLFDSSQEVTEDEFKHLAADILVRHPNIQALEWVPRIYNNNRSEYESRYQHRHPEFEIIERGPDGGMIRAKERDEYFPVCFVEPFISNEAAFGFDLASNPKRLEALIQSRDTGKLIATASINLVQDTTSQKGFLAFLPVYHQFPTTI
;
A
#
# COMPACT_ATOMS: atom_id res chain seq x y z
N MET A 1 71.23 -9.52 -5.84
CA MET A 1 70.45 -8.80 -4.81
C MET A 1 69.45 -7.81 -5.41
N THR A 2 69.84 -7.00 -6.40
CA THR A 2 68.96 -6.02 -7.07
C THR A 2 67.70 -6.64 -7.72
N LEU A 3 67.83 -7.77 -8.43
CA LEU A 3 66.69 -8.47 -9.05
C LEU A 3 65.65 -8.97 -8.04
N LEU A 4 66.10 -9.56 -6.92
CA LEU A 4 65.21 -10.02 -5.85
C LEU A 4 64.46 -8.86 -5.21
N LEU A 5 65.14 -7.71 -5.01
CA LEU A 5 64.51 -6.51 -4.48
C LEU A 5 63.41 -5.96 -5.40
N GLY A 6 63.67 -5.96 -6.72
CA GLY A 6 62.70 -5.56 -7.73
C GLY A 6 61.46 -6.45 -7.74
N ILE A 7 61.63 -7.78 -7.69
CA ILE A 7 60.51 -8.74 -7.67
C ILE A 7 59.64 -8.55 -6.43
N VAL A 8 60.25 -8.41 -5.25
CA VAL A 8 59.52 -8.20 -3.99
C VAL A 8 58.75 -6.88 -4.03
N LEU A 9 59.37 -5.81 -4.53
CA LEU A 9 58.73 -4.51 -4.66
C LEU A 9 57.56 -4.57 -5.65
N SER A 10 57.72 -5.21 -6.80
CA SER A 10 56.66 -5.41 -7.78
C SER A 10 55.52 -6.25 -7.25
N ALA A 11 55.81 -7.33 -6.52
CA ALA A 11 54.79 -8.18 -5.88
C ALA A 11 54.00 -7.41 -4.81
N PHE A 12 54.70 -6.61 -3.99
CA PHE A 12 54.06 -5.77 -2.98
C PHE A 12 53.17 -4.68 -3.61
N ILE A 13 53.66 -4.01 -4.66
CA ILE A 13 52.89 -3.01 -5.41
C ILE A 13 51.67 -3.65 -6.07
N GLY A 14 51.83 -4.80 -6.73
CA GLY A 14 50.72 -5.53 -7.36
C GLY A 14 49.67 -5.99 -6.35
N TRP A 15 50.10 -6.51 -5.19
CA TRP A 15 49.19 -6.87 -4.10
C TRP A 15 48.45 -5.64 -3.53
N SER A 16 49.15 -4.52 -3.36
CA SER A 16 48.55 -3.26 -2.91
C SER A 16 47.51 -2.74 -3.91
N PHE A 17 47.85 -2.66 -5.19
CA PHE A 17 46.93 -2.25 -6.25
C PHE A 17 45.71 -3.17 -6.33
N TYR A 18 45.91 -4.49 -6.32
CA TYR A 18 44.82 -5.46 -6.32
C TYR A 18 43.88 -5.29 -5.11
N THR A 19 44.45 -5.03 -3.93
CA THR A 19 43.66 -4.81 -2.70
C THR A 19 42.88 -3.50 -2.76
N ILE A 20 43.46 -2.43 -3.31
CA ILE A 20 42.79 -1.13 -3.48
C ILE A 20 41.66 -1.24 -4.52
N GLU A 21 41.90 -1.88 -5.65
CA GLU A 21 40.93 -2.06 -6.73
C GLU A 21 39.75 -2.93 -6.27
N THR A 22 40.02 -4.04 -5.58
CA THR A 22 38.97 -4.90 -5.02
C THR A 22 38.13 -4.15 -3.99
N LYS A 23 38.75 -3.36 -3.10
CA LYS A 23 38.02 -2.51 -2.14
C LYS A 23 37.21 -1.42 -2.84
N SER A 24 37.72 -0.82 -3.90
CA SER A 24 37.02 0.20 -4.67
C SER A 24 35.77 -0.38 -5.33
N ILE A 25 35.86 -1.54 -5.97
CA ILE A 25 34.72 -2.23 -6.61
C ILE A 25 33.65 -2.58 -5.57
N VAL A 26 34.05 -3.11 -4.41
CA VAL A 26 33.09 -3.44 -3.34
C VAL A 26 32.42 -2.19 -2.77
N ASN A 27 33.17 -1.10 -2.56
CA ASN A 27 32.61 0.16 -2.07
C ASN A 27 31.68 0.82 -3.10
N GLU A 28 32.04 0.80 -4.38
CA GLU A 28 31.18 1.31 -5.46
C GLU A 28 29.88 0.51 -5.54
N PHE A 29 29.98 -0.83 -5.53
CA PHE A 29 28.79 -1.70 -5.49
C PHE A 29 27.92 -1.41 -4.26
N GLN A 30 28.52 -1.25 -3.07
CA GLN A 30 27.76 -0.95 -1.86
C GLN A 30 27.06 0.42 -1.95
N ASN A 31 27.76 1.45 -2.43
CA ASN A 31 27.18 2.78 -2.63
C ASN A 31 26.04 2.76 -3.65
N ASP A 32 26.18 1.98 -4.73
CA ASP A 32 25.13 1.80 -5.72
C ASP A 32 23.90 1.12 -5.10
N VAL A 33 24.10 0.03 -4.36
CA VAL A 33 23.02 -0.66 -3.62
C VAL A 33 22.32 0.31 -2.67
N ASP A 34 23.07 1.04 -1.86
CA ASP A 34 22.51 1.98 -0.88
C ASP A 34 21.73 3.11 -1.57
N THR A 35 22.22 3.59 -2.71
CA THR A 35 21.54 4.61 -3.52
C THR A 35 20.22 4.10 -4.08
N GLN A 36 20.19 2.86 -4.57
CA GLN A 36 18.97 2.24 -5.08
C GLN A 36 17.95 1.98 -3.97
N VAL A 37 18.40 1.49 -2.81
CA VAL A 37 17.53 1.30 -1.63
C VAL A 37 16.93 2.62 -1.19
N ALA A 38 17.74 3.67 -1.05
CA ALA A 38 17.26 5.00 -0.67
C ALA A 38 16.26 5.57 -1.69
N ALA A 39 16.44 5.31 -2.98
CA ALA A 39 15.49 5.72 -4.02
C ALA A 39 14.13 5.01 -3.86
N ILE A 40 14.13 3.71 -3.58
CA ILE A 40 12.91 2.93 -3.35
C ILE A 40 12.19 3.40 -2.07
N GLU A 41 12.91 3.58 -0.96
CA GLU A 41 12.35 4.06 0.30
C GLU A 41 11.72 5.45 0.13
N LYS A 42 12.40 6.34 -0.57
CA LYS A 42 11.89 7.67 -0.90
C LYS A 42 10.61 7.57 -1.74
N GLN A 43 10.59 6.70 -2.76
CA GLN A 43 9.41 6.53 -3.61
C GLN A 43 8.21 6.00 -2.82
N ILE A 44 8.41 5.01 -1.95
CA ILE A 44 7.36 4.46 -1.08
C ILE A 44 6.84 5.53 -0.12
N THR A 45 7.75 6.29 0.50
CA THR A 45 7.38 7.37 1.43
C THR A 45 6.54 8.43 0.73
N LEU A 46 6.93 8.84 -0.48
CA LEU A 46 6.14 9.77 -1.28
C LEU A 46 4.75 9.23 -1.64
N SER A 47 4.62 7.91 -1.86
CA SER A 47 3.30 7.29 -2.07
C SER A 47 2.46 7.29 -0.80
N PHE A 48 3.05 7.21 0.39
CA PHE A 48 2.32 7.29 1.66
C PHE A 48 1.75 8.68 1.95
N GLU A 49 2.40 9.75 1.48
CA GLU A 49 1.86 11.12 1.58
C GLU A 49 0.50 11.30 0.90
N ALA A 50 0.18 10.47 -0.11
CA ALA A 50 -1.14 10.43 -0.73
C ALA A 50 -2.24 10.10 0.29
N LEU A 51 -1.97 9.15 1.20
CA LEU A 51 -2.93 8.74 2.23
C LEU A 51 -3.19 9.86 3.24
N TYR A 52 -2.16 10.62 3.61
CA TYR A 52 -2.32 11.78 4.49
C TYR A 52 -3.15 12.89 3.82
N THR A 53 -2.98 13.09 2.51
CA THR A 53 -3.79 14.03 1.74
C THR A 53 -5.27 13.62 1.73
N ILE A 54 -5.56 12.35 1.44
CA ILE A 54 -6.93 11.82 1.48
C ILE A 54 -7.51 11.88 2.89
N LYS A 55 -6.72 11.51 3.90
CA LYS A 55 -7.13 11.62 5.30
C LYS A 55 -7.54 13.06 5.65
N GLY A 56 -6.81 14.07 5.17
CA GLY A 56 -7.17 15.47 5.36
C GLY A 56 -8.56 15.82 4.82
N LEU A 57 -8.95 15.25 3.67
CA LEU A 57 -10.32 15.42 3.13
C LEU A 57 -11.38 14.84 4.08
N PHE A 58 -11.16 13.62 4.59
CA PHE A 58 -12.10 13.00 5.53
C PHE A 58 -12.11 13.63 6.93
N ASP A 59 -10.96 14.09 7.42
CA ASP A 59 -10.85 14.73 8.75
C ASP A 59 -11.48 16.14 8.77
N SER A 60 -11.61 16.79 7.60
CA SER A 60 -12.12 18.17 7.48
C SER A 60 -13.56 18.28 6.97
N SER A 61 -14.15 17.17 6.52
CA SER A 61 -15.51 17.11 6.00
C SER A 61 -16.44 16.32 6.92
N GLN A 62 -17.70 16.75 7.02
CA GLN A 62 -18.74 15.96 7.73
C GLN A 62 -19.11 14.69 6.95
N GLU A 63 -19.12 14.79 5.63
CA GLU A 63 -19.37 13.70 4.71
C GLU A 63 -18.50 13.94 3.47
N VAL A 64 -17.89 12.87 2.96
CA VAL A 64 -17.13 12.91 1.71
C VAL A 64 -17.91 12.11 0.67
N THR A 65 -18.22 12.75 -0.45
CA THR A 65 -18.89 12.11 -1.58
C THR A 65 -17.91 11.31 -2.44
N GLU A 66 -18.45 10.37 -3.21
CA GLU A 66 -17.67 9.58 -4.15
C GLU A 66 -17.00 10.45 -5.22
N ASP A 67 -17.69 11.48 -5.71
CA ASP A 67 -17.15 12.42 -6.70
C ASP A 67 -16.01 13.26 -6.11
N GLU A 68 -16.13 13.76 -4.88
CA GLU A 68 -15.04 14.50 -4.22
C GLU A 68 -13.81 13.63 -4.02
N PHE A 69 -14.00 12.38 -3.56
CA PHE A 69 -12.92 11.41 -3.43
C PHE A 69 -12.25 11.15 -4.78
N LYS A 70 -13.06 10.88 -5.82
CA LYS A 70 -12.58 10.59 -7.17
C LYS A 70 -11.73 11.71 -7.74
N HIS A 71 -12.18 12.96 -7.66
CA HIS A 71 -11.43 14.11 -8.18
C HIS A 71 -10.08 14.24 -7.47
N LEU A 72 -10.05 14.18 -6.14
CA LEU A 72 -8.81 14.26 -5.37
C LEU A 72 -7.87 13.09 -5.67
N ALA A 73 -8.40 11.87 -5.69
CA ALA A 73 -7.61 10.66 -5.94
C ALA A 73 -7.00 10.66 -7.34
N ALA A 74 -7.77 11.04 -8.38
CA ALA A 74 -7.28 11.15 -9.74
C ALA A 74 -6.09 12.13 -9.86
N ASP A 75 -6.19 13.31 -9.23
CA ASP A 75 -5.12 14.32 -9.23
C ASP A 75 -3.85 13.85 -8.50
N ILE A 76 -4.00 13.00 -7.48
CA ILE A 76 -2.87 12.36 -6.81
C ILE A 76 -2.22 11.32 -7.73
N LEU A 77 -3.01 10.45 -8.35
CA LEU A 77 -2.50 9.35 -9.17
C LEU A 77 -1.69 9.81 -10.39
N VAL A 78 -2.05 10.95 -10.99
CA VAL A 78 -1.26 11.58 -12.06
C VAL A 78 0.18 11.89 -11.62
N ARG A 79 0.38 12.24 -10.33
CA ARG A 79 1.69 12.58 -9.75
C ARG A 79 2.39 11.36 -9.14
N HIS A 80 1.67 10.28 -8.90
CA HIS A 80 2.16 9.07 -8.24
C HIS A 80 1.78 7.81 -9.05
N PRO A 81 2.34 7.62 -10.26
CA PRO A 81 1.95 6.55 -11.18
C PRO A 81 2.28 5.13 -10.67
N ASN A 82 3.03 5.01 -9.58
CA ASN A 82 3.34 3.75 -8.92
C ASN A 82 2.25 3.31 -7.91
N ILE A 83 1.23 4.15 -7.67
CA ILE A 83 0.04 3.77 -6.90
C ILE A 83 -0.97 3.19 -7.87
N GLN A 84 -1.39 1.94 -7.62
CA GLN A 84 -2.34 1.25 -8.49
C GLN A 84 -3.79 1.71 -8.27
N ALA A 85 -4.16 1.95 -7.01
CA ALA A 85 -5.47 2.45 -6.65
C ALA A 85 -5.41 3.19 -5.30
N LEU A 86 -6.32 4.15 -5.14
CA LEU A 86 -6.65 4.77 -3.87
C LEU A 86 -8.07 4.37 -3.51
N GLU A 87 -8.26 3.94 -2.26
CA GLU A 87 -9.48 3.30 -1.80
C GLU A 87 -9.99 3.93 -0.51
N TRP A 88 -11.32 4.02 -0.37
CA TRP A 88 -11.98 4.33 0.89
C TRP A 88 -12.68 3.08 1.42
N VAL A 89 -12.34 2.71 2.66
CA VAL A 89 -12.77 1.45 3.29
C VAL A 89 -13.43 1.75 4.64
N PRO A 90 -14.74 2.05 4.67
CA PRO A 90 -15.43 2.30 5.92
C PRO A 90 -15.56 1.02 6.76
N ARG A 91 -15.60 1.20 8.09
CA ARG A 91 -15.99 0.15 9.03
C ARG A 91 -17.51 0.10 9.11
N ILE A 92 -18.10 -1.07 8.86
CA ILE A 92 -19.55 -1.27 8.88
C ILE A 92 -19.86 -2.42 9.84
N TYR A 93 -20.71 -2.19 10.83
CA TYR A 93 -21.19 -3.25 11.72
C TYR A 93 -22.31 -4.06 11.03
N ASN A 94 -22.45 -5.32 11.42
CA ASN A 94 -23.43 -6.24 10.82
C ASN A 94 -24.87 -5.71 10.81
N ASN A 95 -25.28 -5.09 11.91
CA ASN A 95 -26.60 -4.48 12.05
C ASN A 95 -26.85 -3.32 11.06
N ASN A 96 -25.80 -2.69 10.53
CA ASN A 96 -25.88 -1.61 9.55
C ASN A 96 -25.60 -2.05 8.10
N ARG A 97 -25.23 -3.33 7.88
CA ARG A 97 -24.84 -3.84 6.54
C ARG A 97 -25.91 -3.57 5.48
N SER A 98 -27.15 -3.98 5.72
CA SER A 98 -28.22 -3.86 4.73
C SER A 98 -28.54 -2.41 4.39
N GLU A 99 -28.56 -1.53 5.39
CA GLU A 99 -28.76 -0.09 5.21
C GLU A 99 -27.63 0.52 4.35
N TYR A 100 -26.37 0.15 4.65
CA TYR A 100 -25.22 0.60 3.87
C TYR A 100 -25.25 0.09 2.42
N GLU A 101 -25.52 -1.20 2.20
CA GLU A 101 -25.65 -1.78 0.85
C GLU A 101 -26.72 -1.01 0.04
N SER A 102 -27.90 -0.78 0.61
CA SER A 102 -28.98 -0.04 -0.05
C SER A 102 -28.63 1.42 -0.37
N ARG A 103 -27.85 2.10 0.47
CA ARG A 103 -27.40 3.49 0.21
C ARG A 103 -26.56 3.58 -1.07
N TYR A 104 -25.66 2.62 -1.29
CA TYR A 104 -24.79 2.59 -2.47
C TYR A 104 -25.48 2.02 -3.71
N GLN A 105 -26.45 1.13 -3.54
CA GLN A 105 -27.24 0.56 -4.64
C GLN A 105 -28.03 1.59 -5.47
N HIS A 106 -28.28 2.79 -4.95
CA HIS A 106 -28.87 3.89 -5.71
C HIS A 106 -27.98 4.37 -6.87
N ARG A 107 -26.65 4.28 -6.73
CA ARG A 107 -25.66 4.65 -7.75
C ARG A 107 -25.03 3.45 -8.43
N HIS A 108 -24.87 2.35 -7.70
CA HIS A 108 -24.21 1.12 -8.12
C HIS A 108 -25.14 -0.07 -7.83
N PRO A 109 -26.13 -0.38 -8.71
CA PRO A 109 -27.19 -1.35 -8.43
C PRO A 109 -26.70 -2.74 -8.00
N GLU A 110 -25.52 -3.14 -8.47
CA GLU A 110 -24.84 -4.38 -8.15
C GLU A 110 -24.01 -4.35 -6.86
N PHE A 111 -23.95 -3.22 -6.14
CA PHE A 111 -23.15 -3.11 -4.93
C PHE A 111 -23.64 -4.07 -3.85
N GLU A 112 -22.72 -4.90 -3.40
CA GLU A 112 -22.88 -5.86 -2.32
C GLU A 112 -21.54 -5.97 -1.59
N ILE A 113 -21.56 -6.19 -0.28
CA ILE A 113 -20.32 -6.56 0.42
C ILE A 113 -19.97 -8.00 0.05
N ILE A 114 -18.86 -8.18 -0.66
CA ILE A 114 -18.44 -9.44 -1.27
C ILE A 114 -17.10 -9.93 -0.71
N GLU A 115 -16.83 -11.22 -0.86
CA GLU A 115 -15.56 -11.85 -0.53
C GLU A 115 -15.17 -12.91 -1.57
N ARG A 116 -13.92 -13.37 -1.54
CA ARG A 116 -13.49 -14.51 -2.37
C ARG A 116 -14.03 -15.82 -1.80
N GLY A 117 -14.81 -16.53 -2.60
CA GLY A 117 -15.33 -17.86 -2.31
C GLY A 117 -14.28 -18.96 -2.44
N PRO A 118 -14.62 -20.20 -2.04
CA PRO A 118 -13.71 -21.35 -2.11
C PRO A 118 -13.23 -21.72 -3.52
N ASP A 119 -14.00 -21.36 -4.54
CA ASP A 119 -13.71 -21.54 -5.97
C ASP A 119 -12.90 -20.39 -6.57
N GLY A 120 -12.59 -19.36 -5.76
CA GLY A 120 -11.86 -18.15 -6.16
C GLY A 120 -12.75 -17.06 -6.79
N GLY A 121 -14.04 -17.33 -6.99
CA GLY A 121 -15.03 -16.36 -7.47
C GLY A 121 -15.43 -15.37 -6.37
N MET A 122 -16.12 -14.30 -6.76
CA MET A 122 -16.71 -13.36 -5.80
C MET A 122 -18.08 -13.84 -5.36
N ILE A 123 -18.30 -13.88 -4.06
CA ILE A 123 -19.57 -14.26 -3.43
C ILE A 123 -19.97 -13.20 -2.41
N ARG A 124 -21.25 -13.15 -2.03
CA ARG A 124 -21.71 -12.36 -0.89
C ARG A 124 -20.87 -12.68 0.34
N ALA A 125 -20.35 -11.65 1.01
CA ALA A 125 -19.55 -11.82 2.22
C ALA A 125 -20.35 -12.55 3.30
N LYS A 126 -19.69 -13.51 3.97
CA LYS A 126 -20.29 -14.24 5.09
C LYS A 126 -20.61 -13.31 6.24
N GLU A 127 -21.51 -13.73 7.10
CA GLU A 127 -21.87 -12.95 8.27
C GLU A 127 -20.67 -12.77 9.23
N ARG A 128 -20.39 -11.51 9.60
CA ARG A 128 -19.35 -11.07 10.52
C ARG A 128 -19.86 -9.93 11.37
N ASP A 129 -19.27 -9.72 12.55
CA ASP A 129 -19.62 -8.60 13.43
C ASP A 129 -19.35 -7.24 12.77
N GLU A 130 -18.28 -7.16 11.98
CA GLU A 130 -17.84 -5.99 11.24
C GLU A 130 -17.29 -6.35 9.87
N TYR A 131 -17.41 -5.40 8.95
CA TYR A 131 -16.98 -5.48 7.56
C TYR A 131 -16.16 -4.25 7.21
N PHE A 132 -15.24 -4.43 6.26
CA PHE A 132 -14.40 -3.38 5.71
C PHE A 132 -14.45 -3.43 4.18
N PRO A 133 -15.61 -3.12 3.56
CA PRO A 133 -15.73 -3.12 2.11
C PRO A 133 -15.00 -1.93 1.50
N VAL A 134 -14.44 -2.11 0.31
CA VAL A 134 -14.00 -0.98 -0.52
C VAL A 134 -15.23 -0.27 -1.07
N CYS A 135 -15.50 0.95 -0.59
CA CYS A 135 -16.67 1.74 -0.97
C CYS A 135 -16.36 2.83 -2.01
N PHE A 136 -15.12 3.35 -2.05
CA PHE A 136 -14.64 4.17 -3.16
C PHE A 136 -13.34 3.57 -3.67
N VAL A 137 -13.13 3.59 -4.99
CA VAL A 137 -11.90 3.14 -5.64
C VAL A 137 -11.62 4.01 -6.86
N GLU A 138 -10.40 4.52 -6.95
CA GLU A 138 -9.93 5.30 -8.10
C GLU A 138 -8.51 4.84 -8.49
N PRO A 139 -8.22 4.57 -9.79
CA PRO A 139 -9.19 4.56 -10.88
C PRO A 139 -10.13 3.37 -10.77
N PHE A 140 -11.42 3.57 -11.02
CA PHE A 140 -12.38 2.46 -11.00
C PHE A 140 -12.07 1.42 -12.07
N ILE A 141 -11.78 1.88 -13.29
CA ILE A 141 -11.37 1.01 -14.40
C ILE A 141 -10.10 0.26 -14.01
N SER A 142 -10.09 -1.06 -14.22
CA SER A 142 -9.05 -2.02 -13.82
C SER A 142 -8.99 -2.38 -12.33
N ASN A 143 -9.77 -1.72 -11.47
CA ASN A 143 -9.87 -2.04 -10.03
C ASN A 143 -11.31 -2.42 -9.61
N GLU A 144 -12.18 -2.75 -10.55
CA GLU A 144 -13.60 -3.05 -10.32
C GLU A 144 -13.77 -4.23 -9.37
N ALA A 145 -12.87 -5.21 -9.44
CA ALA A 145 -12.90 -6.40 -8.58
C ALA A 145 -12.65 -6.09 -7.09
N ALA A 146 -12.07 -4.92 -6.78
CA ALA A 146 -11.90 -4.48 -5.40
C ALA A 146 -13.19 -3.85 -4.84
N PHE A 147 -14.05 -3.27 -5.69
CA PHE A 147 -15.27 -2.59 -5.25
C PHE A 147 -16.22 -3.56 -4.52
N GLY A 148 -16.65 -3.19 -3.31
CA GLY A 148 -17.45 -4.04 -2.41
C GLY A 148 -16.66 -5.16 -1.71
N PHE A 149 -15.40 -5.41 -2.07
CA PHE A 149 -14.60 -6.47 -1.47
C PHE A 149 -14.32 -6.18 0.01
N ASP A 150 -14.73 -7.10 0.89
CA ASP A 150 -14.48 -7.04 2.32
C ASP A 150 -13.03 -7.38 2.65
N LEU A 151 -12.22 -6.38 3.00
CA LEU A 151 -10.82 -6.57 3.37
C LEU A 151 -10.66 -7.47 4.61
N ALA A 152 -11.67 -7.56 5.49
CA ALA A 152 -11.62 -8.47 6.64
C ALA A 152 -11.73 -9.96 6.27
N SER A 153 -12.18 -10.28 5.06
CA SER A 153 -12.22 -11.67 4.58
C SER A 153 -10.83 -12.28 4.36
N ASN A 154 -9.78 -11.46 4.29
CA ASN A 154 -8.39 -11.90 4.15
C ASN A 154 -7.58 -11.63 5.44
N PRO A 155 -7.02 -12.66 6.11
CA PRO A 155 -6.31 -12.49 7.37
C PRO A 155 -5.15 -11.49 7.34
N LYS A 156 -4.37 -11.46 6.26
CA LYS A 156 -3.21 -10.54 6.14
C LYS A 156 -3.64 -9.09 6.02
N ARG A 157 -4.77 -8.84 5.35
CA ARG A 157 -5.34 -7.50 5.22
C ARG A 157 -5.98 -7.07 6.54
N LEU A 158 -6.73 -7.96 7.17
CA LEU A 158 -7.37 -7.72 8.46
C LEU A 158 -6.34 -7.38 9.54
N GLU A 159 -5.23 -8.09 9.61
CA GLU A 159 -4.16 -7.84 10.58
C GLU A 159 -3.61 -6.40 10.47
N ALA A 160 -3.22 -5.99 9.25
CA ALA A 160 -2.70 -4.64 9.01
C ALA A 160 -3.77 -3.55 9.24
N LEU A 161 -5.03 -3.82 8.88
CA LEU A 161 -6.15 -2.91 9.10
C LEU A 161 -6.40 -2.68 10.59
N ILE A 162 -6.48 -3.76 11.39
CA ILE A 162 -6.64 -3.70 12.84
C ILE A 162 -5.45 -2.96 13.47
N GLN A 163 -4.22 -3.29 13.08
CA GLN A 163 -3.04 -2.63 13.62
C GLN A 163 -3.03 -1.12 13.29
N SER A 164 -3.42 -0.75 12.07
CA SER A 164 -3.55 0.65 11.67
C SER A 164 -4.60 1.36 12.54
N ARG A 165 -5.80 0.77 12.65
CA ARG A 165 -6.91 1.27 13.46
C ARG A 165 -6.54 1.43 14.94
N ASP A 166 -5.85 0.48 15.54
CA ASP A 166 -5.61 0.47 16.98
C ASP A 166 -4.43 1.36 17.37
N THR A 167 -3.46 1.56 16.46
CA THR A 167 -2.26 2.38 16.72
C THR A 167 -2.37 3.83 16.26
N GLY A 168 -3.32 4.14 15.37
CA GLY A 168 -3.42 5.47 14.74
C GLY A 168 -2.34 5.72 13.68
N LYS A 169 -1.56 4.70 13.29
CA LYS A 169 -0.41 4.84 12.39
C LYS A 169 -0.71 4.28 11.00
N LEU A 170 0.07 4.74 10.03
CA LEU A 170 0.14 4.12 8.71
C LEU A 170 0.76 2.73 8.85
N ILE A 171 0.05 1.69 8.41
CA ILE A 171 0.52 0.31 8.43
C ILE A 171 0.37 -0.30 7.04
N ALA A 172 1.46 -0.89 6.55
CA ALA A 172 1.46 -1.65 5.31
C ALA A 172 1.33 -3.15 5.57
N THR A 173 0.65 -3.86 4.68
CA THR A 173 0.63 -5.32 4.68
C THR A 173 2.00 -5.88 4.27
N ALA A 174 2.26 -7.16 4.61
CA ALA A 174 3.24 -7.93 3.84
C ALA A 174 2.83 -8.02 2.36
N SER A 175 3.71 -8.53 1.50
CA SER A 175 3.36 -8.75 0.10
C SER A 175 2.15 -9.69 -0.05
N ILE A 176 1.14 -9.22 -0.79
CA ILE A 176 -0.10 -9.92 -1.10
C ILE A 176 -0.34 -9.94 -2.61
N ASN A 177 -1.29 -10.77 -3.03
CA ASN A 177 -1.89 -10.64 -4.35
C ASN A 177 -3.06 -9.66 -4.21
N LEU A 178 -3.13 -8.66 -5.08
CA LEU A 178 -4.25 -7.73 -5.10
C LEU A 178 -5.48 -8.41 -5.69
N VAL A 179 -6.67 -7.92 -5.35
CA VAL A 179 -7.92 -8.56 -5.80
C VAL A 179 -8.09 -8.42 -7.31
N GLN A 180 -7.71 -7.24 -7.80
CA GLN A 180 -7.75 -6.77 -9.16
C GLN A 180 -6.62 -7.31 -10.06
N ASP A 181 -5.58 -7.91 -9.47
CA ASP A 181 -4.44 -8.40 -10.27
C ASP A 181 -4.80 -9.69 -11.01
N THR A 182 -4.79 -9.61 -12.33
CA THR A 182 -4.98 -10.74 -13.25
C THR A 182 -3.67 -11.41 -13.66
N THR A 183 -2.53 -10.77 -13.39
CA THR A 183 -1.18 -11.17 -13.86
C THR A 183 -0.29 -11.74 -12.75
N SER A 184 -0.84 -11.99 -11.55
CA SER A 184 -0.09 -12.47 -10.37
C SER A 184 1.04 -11.54 -9.91
N GLN A 185 0.93 -10.23 -10.17
CA GLN A 185 1.85 -9.24 -9.62
C GLN A 185 1.75 -9.20 -8.09
N LYS A 186 2.89 -8.97 -7.45
CA LYS A 186 2.99 -8.84 -6.00
C LYS A 186 2.84 -7.37 -5.65
N GLY A 187 1.84 -7.07 -4.82
CA GLY A 187 1.59 -5.74 -4.28
C GLY A 187 1.56 -5.76 -2.76
N PHE A 188 1.28 -4.61 -2.18
CA PHE A 188 0.93 -4.47 -0.76
C PHE A 188 -0.12 -3.36 -0.64
N LEU A 189 -0.88 -3.39 0.46
CA LEU A 189 -1.80 -2.31 0.81
C LEU A 189 -1.20 -1.53 1.96
N ALA A 190 -1.44 -0.22 1.99
CA ALA A 190 -1.13 0.62 3.13
C ALA A 190 -2.41 1.27 3.64
N PHE A 191 -2.62 1.19 4.94
CA PHE A 191 -3.81 1.69 5.62
C PHE A 191 -3.42 2.86 6.52
N LEU A 192 -4.23 3.91 6.50
CA LEU A 192 -4.15 5.04 7.42
C LEU A 192 -5.55 5.27 8.00
N PRO A 193 -5.72 5.29 9.34
CA PRO A 193 -7.05 5.29 9.92
C PRO A 193 -7.64 6.71 9.94
N VAL A 194 -8.94 6.78 9.71
CA VAL A 194 -9.76 7.97 9.92
C VAL A 194 -10.71 7.67 11.09
N TYR A 195 -10.75 8.58 12.06
CA TYR A 195 -11.61 8.45 13.23
C TYR A 195 -12.72 9.50 13.14
N HIS A 196 -13.96 9.08 13.40
CA HIS A 196 -15.04 10.02 13.61
C HIS A 196 -14.88 10.61 15.02
N GLN A 197 -14.59 11.91 15.08
CA GLN A 197 -14.40 12.74 16.29
C GLN A 197 -13.02 12.58 16.96
N PHE A 198 -12.39 13.72 17.23
CA PHE A 198 -11.29 13.78 18.19
C PHE A 198 -11.86 13.54 19.59
N PRO A 199 -11.21 12.75 20.46
CA PRO A 199 -11.60 12.70 21.86
C PRO A 199 -11.50 14.12 22.42
N THR A 200 -12.64 14.73 22.72
CA THR A 200 -12.69 15.95 23.53
C THR A 200 -12.33 15.55 24.96
N THR A 201 -11.12 15.92 25.38
CA THR A 201 -10.80 15.94 26.82
C THR A 201 -11.80 16.87 27.51
N ILE A 202 -12.48 16.34 28.52
CA ILE A 202 -13.33 17.08 29.47
C ILE A 202 -12.44 17.96 30.35
#